data_AF-A0A2W4QWG2-F1
#
_entry.id   AF-A0A2W4QWG2-F1
#
_cell.length_a   1.000
_cell.length_b   1.000
_cell.length_c   1.000
_cell.angle_alpha   90.00
_cell.angle_beta   90.00
_cell.angle_gamma   90.00
#
_symmetry.space_group_name_H-M   'P 1'
#
loop_
_entity.id
_entity.type
_entity.pdbx_description
1 polymer ?
#
loop_
_entity_poly.entity_id
_entity_poly.type
_entity_poly.pdbx_seq_one_letter_code
_entity_poly.pdbx_strand_id
1 'polypeptide(L)'
;MKLAKIEITNFRCYESFTLELQPDVNVIVGVNGAGKTTILDAIAAALYDVVAANGGGGKRQRRRQEAELQPSDIHISPGSTSTAVGRKDFVQFRASVFDFYEVPGFPNRTQTGQTAYLEWTDHIQYRPPAGFSYDTSQSERLSPVYQYFAALWQELRKSDPGALIPLPVVAYYRASRRLTDMPKMGDVFELELSREGAFDRALNAGANFQAMCQWFYLRENAELREKMQRRQDPDYELPDLRAAREALRRTLEGVKRVFFDDNPPSLKIVLSTSGDADQVLELSQLSDGYRNLLALVMDFARRLAQAHPN
;
A
#
# COMPACT_ATOMS: atom_id res chain seq x y z
N MET A 1 6.48 -11.72 0.64
CA MET A 1 5.39 -12.05 1.58
C MET A 1 4.09 -11.94 0.81
N LYS A 2 3.24 -12.96 0.85
CA LYS A 2 1.95 -13.03 0.15
C LYS A 2 0.84 -13.39 1.13
N LEU A 3 -0.32 -12.73 1.03
CA LEU A 3 -1.49 -13.04 1.86
C LEU A 3 -2.14 -14.34 1.39
N ALA A 4 -2.20 -15.34 2.27
CA ALA A 4 -2.73 -16.67 1.99
C ALA A 4 -4.20 -16.79 2.41
N LYS A 5 -4.53 -16.24 3.58
CA LYS A 5 -5.85 -16.43 4.20
C LYS A 5 -6.22 -15.26 5.09
N ILE A 6 -7.51 -14.94 5.09
CA ILE A 6 -8.14 -14.00 6.02
C ILE A 6 -9.36 -14.67 6.66
N GLU A 7 -9.46 -14.62 7.98
CA GLU A 7 -10.64 -14.98 8.75
C GLU A 7 -11.21 -13.72 9.42
N ILE A 8 -12.52 -13.53 9.31
CA ILE A 8 -13.23 -12.34 9.74
C ILE A 8 -14.31 -12.78 10.72
N THR A 9 -14.36 -12.14 11.88
CA THR A 9 -15.41 -12.37 12.89
C THR A 9 -16.03 -11.04 13.31
N ASN A 10 -17.37 -11.00 13.34
CA ASN A 10 -18.16 -9.86 13.79
C ASN A 10 -17.90 -8.53 13.06
N PHE A 11 -17.66 -8.57 11.75
CA PHE A 11 -17.40 -7.37 10.93
C PHE A 11 -18.50 -7.12 9.89
N ARG A 12 -19.25 -6.03 10.06
CA ARG A 12 -20.34 -5.58 9.19
C ARG A 12 -21.33 -6.71 8.87
N CYS A 13 -21.37 -7.16 7.60
CA CYS A 13 -22.29 -8.20 7.15
C CYS A 13 -21.86 -9.61 7.54
N TYR A 14 -20.66 -9.81 8.08
CA TYR A 14 -20.12 -11.12 8.43
C TYR A 14 -20.08 -11.34 9.95
N GLU A 15 -20.83 -12.32 10.44
CA GLU A 15 -20.62 -12.87 11.78
C GLU A 15 -19.37 -13.74 11.82
N SER A 16 -19.21 -14.61 10.81
CA SER A 16 -18.00 -15.40 10.55
C SER A 16 -17.81 -15.56 9.04
N PHE A 17 -16.60 -15.33 8.55
CA PHE A 17 -16.24 -15.50 7.14
C PHE A 17 -14.77 -15.88 7.00
N THR A 18 -14.48 -16.74 6.03
CA THR A 18 -13.11 -17.17 5.71
C THR A 18 -12.89 -17.07 4.21
N LEU A 19 -11.75 -16.50 3.82
CA LEU A 19 -11.33 -16.43 2.42
C LEU A 19 -9.88 -16.89 2.30
N GLU A 20 -9.67 -17.87 1.42
CA GLU A 20 -8.35 -18.29 0.96
C GLU A 20 -8.01 -17.56 -0.34
N LEU A 21 -6.78 -17.09 -0.45
CA LEU A 21 -6.28 -16.27 -1.55
C LEU A 21 -5.21 -17.03 -2.32
N GLN A 22 -5.27 -16.89 -3.64
CA GLN A 22 -4.23 -17.34 -4.55
C GLN A 22 -3.02 -16.40 -4.50
N PRO A 23 -1.79 -16.90 -4.77
CA PRO A 23 -0.54 -16.12 -4.68
C PRO A 23 -0.45 -14.91 -5.61
N ASP A 24 -1.24 -14.88 -6.69
CA ASP A 24 -1.07 -13.93 -7.78
C ASP A 24 -2.26 -12.97 -7.88
N VAL A 25 -3.35 -13.39 -8.53
CA VAL A 25 -4.52 -12.53 -8.76
C VAL A 25 -5.78 -13.17 -8.18
N ASN A 26 -6.54 -12.38 -7.43
CA ASN A 26 -7.82 -12.76 -6.85
C ASN A 26 -8.90 -11.79 -7.34
N VAL A 27 -9.99 -12.30 -7.89
CA VAL A 27 -11.12 -11.50 -8.39
C VAL A 27 -12.35 -11.78 -7.55
N ILE A 28 -12.85 -10.77 -6.84
CA ILE A 28 -14.06 -10.88 -6.00
C ILE A 28 -15.26 -10.29 -6.77
N VAL A 29 -16.21 -11.15 -7.11
CA VAL A 29 -17.42 -10.78 -7.87
C VAL A 29 -18.66 -10.96 -7.00
N GLY A 30 -19.65 -10.08 -7.17
CA GLY A 30 -20.91 -10.13 -6.44
C GLY A 30 -21.77 -8.90 -6.68
N VAL A 31 -23.04 -8.97 -6.33
CA VAL A 31 -23.98 -7.83 -6.48
C VAL A 31 -23.64 -6.67 -5.53
N ASN A 32 -24.21 -5.50 -5.78
CA ASN A 32 -24.07 -4.36 -4.86
C ASN A 32 -24.66 -4.72 -3.49
N GLY A 33 -23.96 -4.34 -2.42
CA GLY A 33 -24.34 -4.71 -1.05
C GLY A 33 -23.91 -6.10 -0.60
N ALA A 34 -23.36 -6.96 -1.48
CA ALA A 34 -22.96 -8.33 -1.13
C ALA A 34 -21.72 -8.44 -0.21
N GLY A 35 -21.13 -7.34 0.24
CA GLY A 35 -19.98 -7.37 1.16
C GLY A 35 -18.60 -7.39 0.49
N LYS A 36 -18.48 -7.13 -0.82
CA LYS A 36 -17.18 -7.05 -1.52
C LYS A 36 -16.22 -6.04 -0.87
N THR A 37 -16.70 -4.81 -0.67
CA THR A 37 -15.94 -3.74 -0.01
C THR A 37 -15.63 -4.09 1.45
N THR A 38 -16.55 -4.80 2.13
CA THR A 38 -16.32 -5.32 3.48
C THR A 38 -15.12 -6.27 3.52
N ILE A 39 -14.98 -7.17 2.55
CA ILE A 39 -13.81 -8.07 2.48
C ILE A 39 -12.52 -7.26 2.31
N LEU A 40 -12.49 -6.28 1.39
CA LEU A 40 -11.30 -5.45 1.17
C LEU A 40 -10.94 -4.59 2.39
N ASP A 41 -11.94 -4.03 3.07
CA ASP A 41 -11.74 -3.25 4.30
C ASP A 41 -11.23 -4.13 5.45
N ALA A 42 -11.70 -5.38 5.55
CA ALA A 42 -11.20 -6.33 6.54
C ALA A 42 -9.74 -6.73 6.28
N ILE A 43 -9.39 -6.99 5.01
CA ILE A 43 -7.99 -7.25 4.61
C ILE A 43 -7.12 -6.05 4.94
N ALA A 44 -7.56 -4.83 4.63
CA ALA A 44 -6.81 -3.62 4.98
C ALA A 44 -6.64 -3.45 6.49
N ALA A 45 -7.67 -3.73 7.28
CA ALA A 45 -7.61 -3.68 8.74
C ALA A 45 -6.62 -4.70 9.30
N ALA A 46 -6.60 -5.93 8.79
CA ALA A 46 -5.67 -6.99 9.22
C ALA A 46 -4.22 -6.70 8.81
N LEU A 47 -4.01 -6.10 7.63
CA LEU A 47 -2.69 -5.68 7.14
C LEU A 47 -2.21 -4.37 7.79
N TYR A 48 -2.98 -3.77 8.70
CA TYR A 48 -2.51 -2.61 9.44
C TYR A 48 -1.27 -2.93 10.25
N ASP A 49 -1.15 -4.11 10.85
CA ASP A 49 0.03 -4.49 11.62
C ASP A 49 1.31 -4.55 10.77
N VAL A 50 1.17 -4.98 9.50
CA VAL A 50 2.25 -4.93 8.51
C VAL A 50 2.67 -3.47 8.27
N VAL A 51 1.71 -2.58 8.01
CA VAL A 51 2.00 -1.16 7.79
C VAL A 51 2.57 -0.52 9.06
N ALA A 52 2.06 -0.88 10.24
CA ALA A 52 2.45 -0.36 11.54
C ALA A 52 3.90 -0.70 11.88
N ALA A 53 4.30 -1.94 11.65
CA ALA A 53 5.65 -2.42 11.89
C ALA A 53 6.70 -1.80 10.94
N ASN A 54 6.27 -1.14 9.86
CA ASN A 54 7.14 -0.50 8.87
C ASN A 54 7.08 1.04 8.88
N GLY A 55 6.84 1.64 10.06
CA GLY A 55 6.79 3.09 10.24
C GLY A 55 5.36 3.68 10.30
N GLY A 56 4.34 2.82 10.20
CA GLY A 56 2.92 3.18 10.24
C GLY A 56 2.23 3.06 11.61
N GLY A 57 2.95 2.95 12.73
CA GLY A 57 2.37 2.55 14.03
C GLY A 57 1.67 3.66 14.85
N GLY A 58 0.79 3.24 15.77
CA GLY A 58 0.10 4.10 16.75
C GLY A 58 -1.22 4.75 16.30
N LYS A 59 -2.02 5.27 17.26
CA LYS A 59 -3.39 5.79 16.99
C LYS A 59 -3.44 6.89 15.93
N ARG A 60 -2.52 7.87 15.97
CA ARG A 60 -2.44 8.95 14.97
C ARG A 60 -2.22 8.40 13.57
N GLN A 61 -1.41 7.35 13.46
CA GLN A 61 -1.03 6.76 12.19
C GLN A 61 -2.12 5.81 11.68
N ARG A 62 -2.82 5.06 12.54
CA ARG A 62 -4.06 4.32 12.18
C ARG A 62 -5.11 5.22 11.54
N ARG A 63 -5.30 6.44 12.07
CA ARG A 63 -6.17 7.46 11.46
C ARG A 63 -5.65 7.93 10.11
N ARG A 64 -4.35 8.19 9.99
CA ARG A 64 -3.72 8.58 8.71
C ARG A 64 -3.88 7.50 7.63
N GLN A 65 -3.95 6.23 8.04
CA GLN A 65 -4.19 5.08 7.16
C GLN A 65 -5.67 4.82 6.88
N GLU A 66 -6.61 5.55 7.50
CA GLU A 66 -8.05 5.27 7.48
C GLU A 66 -8.40 3.81 7.84
N ALA A 67 -7.73 3.31 8.87
CA ALA A 67 -7.89 1.94 9.39
C ALA A 67 -8.51 1.91 10.81
N GLU A 68 -9.14 3.01 11.25
CA GLU A 68 -9.90 3.08 12.51
C GLU A 68 -11.32 2.55 12.27
N LEU A 69 -11.73 1.56 13.07
CA LEU A 69 -13.07 1.00 13.05
C LEU A 69 -14.08 2.00 13.62
N GLN A 70 -15.29 1.96 13.07
CA GLN A 70 -16.46 2.67 13.55
C GLN A 70 -17.44 1.70 14.23
N PRO A 71 -18.29 2.15 15.16
CA PRO A 71 -19.29 1.27 15.77
C PRO A 71 -20.26 0.64 14.76
N SER A 72 -20.43 1.26 13.59
CA SER A 72 -21.18 0.73 12.46
C SER A 72 -20.46 -0.42 11.73
N ASP A 73 -19.17 -0.60 11.95
CA ASP A 73 -18.38 -1.69 11.38
C ASP A 73 -18.54 -3.00 12.14
N ILE A 74 -19.10 -2.97 13.35
CA ILE A 74 -19.33 -4.18 14.14
C ILE A 74 -20.61 -4.86 13.66
N HIS A 75 -20.55 -6.19 13.51
CA HIS A 75 -21.69 -6.99 13.13
C HIS A 75 -22.87 -6.82 14.10
N ILE A 76 -24.07 -6.74 13.55
CA ILE A 76 -25.32 -6.63 14.29
C ILE A 76 -26.12 -7.90 14.00
N SER A 77 -26.46 -8.62 15.06
CA SER A 77 -27.18 -9.89 14.97
C SER A 77 -28.54 -9.69 14.26
N PRO A 78 -28.89 -10.52 13.26
CA PRO A 78 -30.17 -10.40 12.56
C PRO A 78 -31.37 -10.45 13.51
N GLY A 79 -32.41 -9.66 13.23
CA GLY A 79 -33.65 -9.66 14.03
C GLY A 79 -33.59 -8.90 15.36
N SER A 80 -32.49 -8.19 15.63
CA SER A 80 -32.34 -7.40 16.87
C SER A 80 -33.30 -6.21 16.94
N THR A 81 -33.84 -5.94 18.13
CA THR A 81 -34.79 -4.84 18.39
C THR A 81 -34.17 -3.44 18.24
N SER A 82 -32.85 -3.32 18.39
CA SER A 82 -32.08 -2.12 18.11
C SER A 82 -30.64 -2.46 17.73
N THR A 83 -29.96 -1.51 17.09
CA THR A 83 -28.53 -1.65 16.77
C THR A 83 -27.67 -1.79 18.01
N ALA A 84 -28.01 -1.10 19.11
CA ALA A 84 -27.24 -1.15 20.36
C ALA A 84 -27.30 -2.54 21.04
N VAL A 85 -28.46 -3.21 20.99
CA VAL A 85 -28.65 -4.54 21.60
C VAL A 85 -28.06 -5.64 20.73
N GLY A 86 -28.20 -5.53 19.40
CA GLY A 86 -27.76 -6.57 18.48
C GLY A 86 -26.27 -6.56 18.15
N ARG A 87 -25.61 -5.43 18.38
CA ARG A 87 -24.20 -5.23 18.07
C ARG A 87 -23.34 -6.12 18.96
N LYS A 88 -22.40 -6.82 18.36
CA LYS A 88 -21.36 -7.58 19.08
C LYS A 88 -20.41 -6.61 19.81
N ASP A 89 -19.61 -7.12 20.72
CA ASP A 89 -18.68 -6.33 21.54
C ASP A 89 -17.23 -6.35 21.03
N PHE A 90 -16.94 -7.12 19.99
CA PHE A 90 -15.62 -7.17 19.36
C PHE A 90 -15.69 -7.38 17.86
N VAL A 91 -14.60 -7.04 17.18
CA VAL A 91 -14.27 -7.44 15.82
C VAL A 91 -12.97 -8.22 15.86
N GLN A 92 -12.84 -9.27 15.06
CA GLN A 92 -11.58 -10.00 14.95
C GLN A 92 -11.20 -10.24 13.50
N PHE A 93 -9.91 -10.06 13.22
CA PHE A 93 -9.30 -10.45 11.95
C PHE A 93 -8.13 -11.38 12.24
N ARG A 94 -8.05 -12.51 11.54
CA ARG A 94 -6.87 -13.36 11.55
C ARG A 94 -6.32 -13.47 10.14
N ALA A 95 -5.05 -13.15 9.97
CA ALA A 95 -4.38 -13.21 8.69
C ALA A 95 -3.24 -14.24 8.72
N SER A 96 -3.02 -14.88 7.58
CA SER A 96 -1.91 -15.81 7.36
C SER A 96 -1.19 -15.42 6.08
N VAL A 97 0.14 -15.33 6.15
CA VAL A 97 1.00 -15.01 5.00
C VAL A 97 2.08 -16.06 4.82
N PHE A 98 2.58 -16.18 3.59
CA PHE A 98 3.70 -17.05 3.23
C PHE A 98 4.68 -16.31 2.32
N ASP A 99 5.72 -17.00 1.86
CA ASP A 99 6.69 -16.45 0.89
C ASP A 99 7.34 -15.14 1.38
N PHE A 100 7.62 -15.05 2.68
CA PHE A 100 8.32 -13.93 3.31
C PHE A 100 9.83 -14.17 3.33
N TYR A 101 10.60 -13.09 3.43
CA TYR A 101 12.07 -13.17 3.44
C TYR A 101 12.56 -13.83 4.73
N GLU A 102 13.48 -14.78 4.61
CA GLU A 102 13.97 -15.50 5.78
C GLU A 102 14.83 -14.59 6.66
N VAL A 103 14.50 -14.55 7.95
CA VAL A 103 15.28 -13.85 8.97
C VAL A 103 15.41 -14.76 10.19
N PRO A 104 16.41 -14.55 11.07
CA PRO A 104 16.58 -15.37 12.26
C PRO A 104 15.27 -15.48 13.08
N GLY A 105 14.84 -16.72 13.35
CA GLY A 105 13.58 -17.00 14.06
C GLY A 105 12.35 -17.14 13.17
N PHE A 106 12.44 -16.79 11.89
CA PHE A 106 11.33 -16.83 10.93
C PHE A 106 11.76 -17.52 9.63
N PRO A 107 11.87 -18.86 9.61
CA PRO A 107 12.14 -19.59 8.37
C PRO A 107 10.89 -19.58 7.48
N ASN A 108 11.06 -19.49 6.16
CA ASN A 108 9.96 -19.55 5.20
C ASN A 108 9.54 -20.99 4.85
N ARG A 109 10.27 -21.99 5.39
CA ARG A 109 9.99 -23.42 5.29
C ARG A 109 10.07 -24.09 6.66
N THR A 110 9.24 -25.10 6.86
CA THR A 110 9.29 -25.96 8.04
C THR A 110 10.52 -26.87 8.01
N GLN A 111 10.83 -27.52 9.13
CA GLN A 111 11.88 -28.55 9.19
C GLN A 111 11.64 -29.73 8.22
N THR A 112 10.38 -29.96 7.85
CA THR A 112 9.98 -30.99 6.87
C THR A 112 9.98 -30.49 5.42
N GLY A 113 10.43 -29.25 5.17
CA GLY A 113 10.53 -28.65 3.85
C GLY A 113 9.22 -28.09 3.28
N GLN A 114 8.14 -28.07 4.07
CA GLN A 114 6.85 -27.49 3.68
C GLN A 114 6.88 -25.96 3.80
N THR A 115 6.01 -25.25 3.08
CA THR A 115 5.86 -23.79 3.22
C THR A 115 5.50 -23.42 4.65
N ALA A 116 6.25 -22.49 5.25
CA ALA A 116 5.92 -21.91 6.54
C ALA A 116 4.96 -20.73 6.39
N TYR A 117 4.09 -20.58 7.38
CA TYR A 117 3.13 -19.48 7.45
C TYR A 117 3.42 -18.61 8.66
N LEU A 118 3.28 -17.30 8.47
CA LEU A 118 3.29 -16.31 9.53
C LEU A 118 1.86 -15.86 9.77
N GLU A 119 1.39 -16.01 11.00
CA GLU A 119 0.00 -15.73 11.36
C GLU A 119 -0.09 -14.73 12.51
N TRP A 120 -1.09 -13.86 12.45
CA TRP A 120 -1.43 -12.96 13.55
C TRP A 120 -2.95 -12.77 13.63
N THR A 121 -3.40 -12.37 14.81
CA THR A 121 -4.82 -12.10 15.09
C THR A 121 -4.96 -10.73 15.72
N ASP A 122 -5.80 -9.90 15.13
CA ASP A 122 -6.24 -8.62 15.68
C ASP A 122 -7.59 -8.82 16.36
N HIS A 123 -7.62 -8.80 17.69
CA HIS A 123 -8.87 -8.87 18.46
C HIS A 123 -9.21 -7.50 19.04
N ILE A 124 -10.17 -6.80 18.43
CA ILE A 124 -10.47 -5.40 18.72
C ILE A 124 -11.77 -5.30 19.49
N GLN A 125 -11.68 -4.95 20.77
CA GLN A 125 -12.85 -4.82 21.64
C GLN A 125 -13.48 -3.43 21.55
N TYR A 126 -14.79 -3.36 21.54
CA TYR A 126 -15.58 -2.13 21.59
C TYR A 126 -16.15 -1.95 23.00
N ARG A 127 -15.71 -0.89 23.69
CA ARG A 127 -16.12 -0.59 25.07
C ARG A 127 -16.72 0.82 25.14
N PRO A 128 -18.05 0.99 25.02
CA PRO A 128 -18.72 2.27 25.21
C PRO A 128 -18.51 2.81 26.64
N PRO A 129 -18.34 4.13 26.84
CA PRO A 129 -18.23 5.20 25.84
C PRO A 129 -16.80 5.39 25.29
N ALA A 130 -15.82 4.64 25.79
CA ALA A 130 -14.39 4.79 25.48
C ALA A 130 -14.01 4.41 24.03
N GLY A 131 -14.93 3.79 23.28
CA GLY A 131 -14.75 3.44 21.87
C GLY A 131 -14.01 2.11 21.71
N PHE A 132 -13.21 1.98 20.64
CA PHE A 132 -12.44 0.76 20.39
C PHE A 132 -11.13 0.74 21.20
N SER A 133 -10.90 -0.39 21.85
CA SER A 133 -9.62 -0.78 22.41
C SER A 133 -8.88 -1.60 21.37
N TYR A 134 -7.96 -0.94 20.68
CA TYR A 134 -6.92 -1.64 19.91
C TYR A 134 -5.88 -2.17 20.88
N ASP A 135 -5.28 -3.31 20.55
CA ASP A 135 -4.17 -3.85 21.31
C ASP A 135 -3.10 -2.77 21.53
N THR A 136 -2.61 -2.69 22.77
CA THR A 136 -1.61 -1.69 23.15
C THR A 136 -0.26 -2.05 22.55
N SER A 137 0.66 -1.08 22.48
CA SER A 137 2.02 -1.29 21.94
C SER A 137 2.80 -2.43 22.60
N GLN A 138 2.40 -2.93 23.77
CA GLN A 138 2.98 -4.12 24.39
C GLN A 138 2.46 -5.44 23.79
N SER A 139 1.16 -5.58 23.52
CA SER A 139 0.60 -6.76 22.85
C SER A 139 0.94 -6.77 21.35
N GLU A 140 0.97 -5.61 20.68
CA GLU A 140 1.46 -5.47 19.30
C GLU A 140 2.90 -5.98 19.16
N ARG A 141 3.79 -5.68 20.13
CA ARG A 141 5.19 -6.14 20.14
C ARG A 141 5.34 -7.65 20.30
N LEU A 142 4.34 -8.32 20.85
CA LEU A 142 4.31 -9.78 21.00
C LEU A 142 3.73 -10.47 19.76
N SER A 143 3.10 -9.72 18.86
CA SER A 143 2.56 -10.27 17.61
C SER A 143 3.68 -10.85 16.73
N PRO A 144 3.55 -12.07 16.20
CA PRO A 144 4.54 -12.67 15.32
C PRO A 144 4.92 -11.79 14.13
N VAL A 145 3.95 -11.06 13.55
CA VAL A 145 4.21 -10.16 12.42
C VAL A 145 5.10 -8.97 12.82
N TYR A 146 4.90 -8.42 14.02
CA TYR A 146 5.76 -7.35 14.53
C TYR A 146 7.18 -7.84 14.77
N GLN A 147 7.32 -9.01 15.41
CA GLN A 147 8.63 -9.61 15.68
C GLN A 147 9.39 -9.93 14.39
N TYR A 148 8.69 -10.45 13.38
CA TYR A 148 9.24 -10.66 12.04
C TYR A 148 9.79 -9.36 11.44
N PHE A 149 9.00 -8.28 11.43
CA PHE A 149 9.45 -7.00 10.88
C PHE A 149 10.57 -6.38 11.71
N ALA A 150 10.56 -6.54 13.03
CA ALA A 150 11.67 -6.11 13.88
C ALA A 150 12.97 -6.82 13.50
N ALA A 151 12.93 -8.14 13.26
CA ALA A 151 14.08 -8.90 12.77
C ALA A 151 14.49 -8.48 11.35
N LEU A 152 13.53 -8.26 10.45
CA LEU A 152 13.79 -7.81 9.07
C LEU A 152 14.45 -6.43 9.01
N TRP A 153 14.00 -5.48 9.83
CA TRP A 153 14.62 -4.16 9.94
C TRP A 153 16.02 -4.24 10.56
N GLN A 154 16.24 -5.15 11.50
CA GLN A 154 17.59 -5.40 12.02
C GLN A 154 18.52 -5.98 10.95
N GLU A 155 18.02 -6.90 10.13
CA GLU A 155 18.78 -7.48 9.02
C GLU A 155 19.12 -6.38 8.00
N LEU A 156 18.14 -5.61 7.55
CA LEU A 156 18.34 -4.46 6.64
C LEU A 156 19.40 -3.46 7.12
N ARG A 157 19.50 -3.21 8.44
CA ARG A 157 20.50 -2.30 9.01
C ARG A 157 21.90 -2.90 9.10
N LYS A 158 22.02 -4.22 9.14
CA LYS A 158 23.29 -4.94 9.25
C LYS A 158 23.87 -5.31 7.89
N SER A 159 23.01 -5.55 6.90
CA SER A 159 23.42 -5.96 5.57
C SER A 159 24.06 -4.82 4.78
N ASP A 160 24.86 -5.19 3.78
CA ASP A 160 25.42 -4.24 2.82
C ASP A 160 24.30 -3.46 2.11
N PRO A 161 24.49 -2.16 1.79
CA PRO A 161 23.50 -1.39 1.04
C PRO A 161 23.03 -2.07 -0.25
N GLY A 162 23.87 -2.84 -0.94
CA GLY A 162 23.51 -3.59 -2.15
C GLY A 162 22.75 -4.91 -1.91
N ALA A 163 22.49 -5.30 -0.66
CA ALA A 163 21.78 -6.53 -0.35
C ALA A 163 20.31 -6.45 -0.82
N LEU A 164 19.90 -7.47 -1.59
CA LEU A 164 18.53 -7.60 -2.10
C LEU A 164 17.60 -8.19 -1.04
N ILE A 165 17.30 -7.39 -0.01
CA ILE A 165 16.34 -7.75 1.03
C ILE A 165 14.98 -7.13 0.69
N PRO A 166 13.97 -7.94 0.34
CA PRO A 166 12.68 -7.44 -0.06
C PRO A 166 11.80 -7.08 1.13
N LEU A 167 11.32 -5.84 1.17
CA LEU A 167 10.19 -5.44 2.01
C LEU A 167 8.87 -5.72 1.27
N PRO A 168 7.84 -6.30 1.93
CA PRO A 168 6.56 -6.48 1.29
C PRO A 168 5.83 -5.15 1.15
N VAL A 169 5.24 -4.90 -0.03
CA VAL A 169 4.47 -3.69 -0.30
C VAL A 169 2.99 -3.98 -0.20
N VAL A 170 2.26 -3.13 0.54
CA VAL A 170 0.80 -3.16 0.64
C VAL A 170 0.26 -1.82 0.13
N ALA A 171 -0.78 -1.85 -0.69
CA ALA A 171 -1.50 -0.67 -1.12
C ALA A 171 -2.99 -0.97 -1.30
N TYR A 172 -3.86 -0.21 -0.63
CA TYR A 172 -5.31 -0.30 -0.78
C TYR A 172 -5.84 0.94 -1.51
N TYR A 173 -6.31 0.72 -2.73
CA TYR A 173 -6.92 1.74 -3.58
C TYR A 173 -8.45 1.67 -3.47
N ARG A 174 -9.02 2.50 -2.58
CA ARG A 174 -10.47 2.61 -2.39
C ARG A 174 -11.18 3.12 -3.66
N ALA A 175 -12.50 2.96 -3.70
CA ALA A 175 -13.33 3.48 -4.79
C ALA A 175 -13.30 5.03 -4.87
N SER A 176 -13.00 5.70 -3.76
CA SER A 176 -12.82 7.15 -3.66
C SER A 176 -11.52 7.66 -4.30
N ARG A 177 -10.65 6.77 -4.83
CA ARG A 177 -9.44 7.19 -5.54
C ARG A 177 -9.84 8.11 -6.70
N ARG A 178 -9.31 9.33 -6.69
CA ARG A 178 -9.59 10.28 -7.75
C ARG A 178 -8.44 11.26 -7.87
N LEU A 179 -7.65 11.12 -8.92
CA LEU A 179 -6.79 12.20 -9.38
C LEU A 179 -7.64 13.06 -10.32
N THR A 180 -7.79 14.36 -10.06
CA THR A 180 -8.46 15.29 -10.99
C THR A 180 -7.44 16.15 -11.70
N ASP A 181 -6.61 16.83 -10.93
CA ASP A 181 -5.65 17.80 -11.41
C ASP A 181 -4.30 17.58 -10.71
N MET A 182 -3.30 18.36 -11.14
CA MET A 182 -1.99 18.37 -10.52
C MET A 182 -2.12 18.73 -9.02
N PRO A 183 -1.72 17.85 -8.08
CA PRO A 183 -1.76 18.18 -6.66
C PRO A 183 -0.78 19.30 -6.34
N LYS A 184 -1.08 20.05 -5.27
CA LYS A 184 -0.15 21.05 -4.76
C LYS A 184 1.16 20.37 -4.33
N MET A 185 2.29 20.85 -4.84
CA MET A 185 3.61 20.30 -4.56
C MET A 185 4.21 20.80 -3.23
N GLY A 186 3.38 20.94 -2.17
CA GLY A 186 3.66 21.64 -0.91
C GLY A 186 5.03 21.37 -0.26
N ASP A 187 5.09 20.58 0.81
CA ASP A 187 6.32 20.31 1.58
C ASP A 187 7.32 19.39 0.82
N VAL A 188 7.45 19.56 -0.50
CA VAL A 188 8.30 18.72 -1.37
C VAL A 188 9.77 18.77 -0.97
N PHE A 189 10.24 19.90 -0.44
CA PHE A 189 11.62 20.05 0.02
C PHE A 189 11.87 19.39 1.40
N GLU A 190 10.82 19.07 2.14
CA GLU A 190 10.90 18.34 3.42
C GLU A 190 10.71 16.83 3.23
N LEU A 191 10.42 16.38 2.00
CA LEU A 191 10.15 14.97 1.73
C LEU A 191 11.44 14.14 1.78
N GLU A 192 11.55 13.30 2.81
CA GLU A 192 12.59 12.28 2.89
C GLU A 192 12.21 11.02 2.11
N LEU A 193 13.08 10.61 1.18
CA LEU A 193 12.90 9.40 0.39
C LEU A 193 13.47 8.19 1.15
N SER A 194 12.66 7.59 2.02
CA SER A 194 13.04 6.39 2.79
C SER A 194 12.26 5.14 2.38
N ARG A 195 12.72 3.97 2.85
CA ARG A 195 12.02 2.68 2.65
C ARG A 195 10.67 2.66 3.36
N GLU A 196 10.57 3.27 4.53
CA GLU A 196 9.32 3.46 5.30
C GLU A 196 8.30 4.29 4.52
N GLY A 197 8.75 5.20 3.64
CA GLY A 197 7.90 5.98 2.75
C GLY A 197 7.04 5.14 1.80
N ALA A 198 7.41 3.88 1.55
CA ALA A 198 6.57 2.93 0.82
C ALA A 198 5.25 2.60 1.54
N PHE A 199 5.21 2.75 2.86
CA PHE A 199 4.06 2.43 3.71
C PHE A 199 3.22 3.65 4.10
N ASP A 200 3.65 4.86 3.71
CA ASP A 200 2.87 6.06 3.96
C ASP A 200 1.52 5.99 3.24
N ARG A 201 0.43 6.12 4.03
CA ARG A 201 -0.97 5.97 3.58
C ARG A 201 -1.21 4.72 2.71
N ALA A 202 -0.47 3.63 2.94
CA ALA A 202 -0.61 2.37 2.22
C ALA A 202 -2.05 1.85 2.22
N LEU A 203 -2.79 1.94 3.32
CA LEU A 203 -4.17 1.45 3.41
C LEU A 203 -5.22 2.43 2.87
N ASN A 204 -4.77 3.55 2.32
CA ASN A 204 -5.60 4.53 1.64
C ASN A 204 -4.81 5.23 0.52
N ALA A 205 -4.19 4.42 -0.33
CA ALA A 205 -3.17 4.88 -1.28
C ALA A 205 -3.71 5.88 -2.32
N GLY A 206 -5.00 5.75 -2.69
CA GLY A 206 -5.65 6.62 -3.68
C GLY A 206 -6.19 7.95 -3.15
N ALA A 207 -6.08 8.24 -1.84
CA ALA A 207 -6.62 9.47 -1.27
C ALA A 207 -5.69 10.68 -1.39
N ASN A 208 -4.39 10.46 -1.63
CA ASN A 208 -3.46 11.56 -1.83
C ASN A 208 -2.31 11.18 -2.78
N PHE A 209 -2.44 11.58 -4.05
CA PHE A 209 -1.41 11.41 -5.08
C PHE A 209 -0.27 12.44 -5.02
N GLN A 210 -0.28 13.36 -4.05
CA GLN A 210 0.78 14.34 -3.85
C GLN A 210 2.13 13.65 -3.60
N ALA A 211 2.18 12.65 -2.71
CA ALA A 211 3.43 11.96 -2.38
C ALA A 211 4.06 11.26 -3.62
N MET A 212 3.21 10.71 -4.48
CA MET A 212 3.61 10.12 -5.76
C MET A 212 4.22 11.18 -6.69
N CYS A 213 3.54 12.32 -6.86
CA CYS A 213 4.04 13.41 -7.69
C CYS A 213 5.35 14.00 -7.15
N GLN A 214 5.43 14.25 -5.85
CA GLN A 214 6.62 14.76 -5.17
C GLN A 214 7.81 13.80 -5.32
N TRP A 215 7.60 12.49 -5.12
CA TRP A 215 8.64 11.49 -5.31
C TRP A 215 9.18 11.52 -6.74
N PHE A 216 8.30 11.47 -7.74
CA PHE A 216 8.70 11.44 -9.14
C PHE A 216 9.45 12.72 -9.54
N TYR A 217 8.96 13.89 -9.10
CA TYR A 217 9.62 15.17 -9.32
C TYR A 217 11.02 15.23 -8.69
N LEU A 218 11.18 14.75 -7.45
CA LEU A 218 12.48 14.74 -6.78
C LEU A 218 13.46 13.77 -7.45
N ARG A 219 13.02 12.56 -7.82
CA ARG A 219 13.87 11.57 -8.52
C ARG A 219 14.28 12.05 -9.90
N GLU A 220 13.35 12.63 -10.67
CA GLU A 220 13.69 13.19 -11.99
C GLU A 220 14.71 14.32 -11.88
N ASN A 221 14.55 15.23 -10.92
CA ASN A 221 15.54 16.28 -10.66
C ASN A 221 16.91 15.71 -10.22
N ALA A 222 16.93 14.65 -9.42
CA ALA A 222 18.17 13.97 -9.04
C ALA A 222 18.84 13.32 -10.27
N GLU A 223 18.07 12.66 -11.14
CA GLU A 223 18.57 12.07 -12.38
C GLU A 223 19.17 13.14 -13.31
N LEU A 224 18.50 14.28 -13.48
CA LEU A 224 19.01 15.39 -14.28
C LEU A 224 20.35 15.93 -13.75
N ARG A 225 20.53 16.00 -12.42
CA ARG A 225 21.80 16.39 -11.81
C ARG A 225 22.89 15.34 -12.02
N GLU A 226 22.56 14.05 -11.91
CA GLU A 226 23.49 12.95 -12.20
C GLU A 226 23.95 12.99 -13.67
N LYS A 227 23.03 13.20 -14.63
CA LYS A 227 23.38 13.35 -16.06
C LYS A 227 24.36 14.49 -16.32
N MET A 228 24.18 15.62 -15.62
CA MET A 228 25.10 16.77 -15.75
C MET A 228 26.53 16.44 -15.27
N GLN A 229 26.65 15.57 -14.26
CA GLN A 229 27.94 15.10 -13.74
C GLN A 229 28.52 14.00 -14.65
N ARG A 230 27.68 13.08 -15.13
CA ARG A 230 28.00 11.97 -16.02
C ARG A 230 27.94 12.39 -17.49
N ARG A 231 28.72 13.39 -17.90
CA ARG A 231 28.70 13.92 -19.28
C ARG A 231 28.95 12.86 -20.37
N GLN A 232 29.58 11.75 -20.03
CA GLN A 232 29.86 10.63 -20.95
C GLN A 232 28.67 9.64 -21.07
N ASP A 233 27.63 9.80 -20.27
CA ASP A 233 26.44 8.95 -20.22
C ASP A 233 25.16 9.83 -20.17
N PRO A 234 24.79 10.47 -21.29
CA PRO A 234 23.60 11.35 -21.34
C PRO A 234 22.27 10.59 -21.17
N ASP A 235 22.29 9.28 -21.40
CA ASP A 235 21.13 8.39 -21.31
C ASP A 235 20.99 7.75 -19.93
N TYR A 236 21.85 8.10 -18.97
CA TYR A 236 21.80 7.60 -17.60
C TYR A 236 20.40 7.76 -16.99
N GLU A 237 19.81 6.66 -16.52
CA GLU A 237 18.58 6.72 -15.73
C GLU A 237 18.84 6.20 -14.32
N LEU A 238 18.21 6.82 -13.32
CA LEU A 238 18.23 6.26 -11.97
C LEU A 238 17.51 4.90 -11.98
N PRO A 239 18.08 3.82 -11.41
CA PRO A 239 17.52 2.47 -11.52
C PRO A 239 16.06 2.35 -11.08
N ASP A 240 15.71 2.99 -9.97
CA ASP A 240 14.38 3.00 -9.39
C ASP A 240 13.37 3.83 -10.23
N LEU A 241 13.79 4.97 -10.77
CA LEU A 241 12.98 5.81 -11.65
C LEU A 241 12.78 5.13 -13.01
N ARG A 242 13.81 4.46 -13.53
CA ARG A 242 13.72 3.63 -14.74
C ARG A 242 12.70 2.51 -14.54
N ALA A 243 12.76 1.79 -13.42
CA ALA A 243 11.78 0.74 -13.09
C ALA A 243 10.35 1.29 -13.04
N ALA A 244 10.15 2.48 -12.44
CA ALA A 244 8.86 3.13 -12.41
C ALA A 244 8.37 3.55 -13.80
N ARG A 245 9.23 4.15 -14.63
CA ARG A 245 8.91 4.49 -16.04
C ARG A 245 8.57 3.25 -16.85
N GLU A 246 9.30 2.15 -16.65
CA GLU A 246 9.03 0.89 -17.35
C GLU A 246 7.69 0.27 -16.95
N ALA A 247 7.34 0.31 -15.65
CA ALA A 247 6.02 -0.12 -15.19
C ALA A 247 4.89 0.66 -15.87
N LEU A 248 5.07 1.97 -16.08
CA LEU A 248 4.11 2.82 -16.79
C LEU A 248 3.99 2.43 -18.26
N ARG A 249 5.12 2.28 -18.97
CA ARG A 249 5.15 1.90 -20.40
C ARG A 249 4.53 0.53 -20.65
N ARG A 250 4.72 -0.43 -19.74
CA ARG A 250 4.17 -1.79 -19.87
C ARG A 250 2.68 -1.88 -19.54
N THR A 251 2.17 -0.98 -18.70
CA THR A 251 0.80 -1.06 -18.21
C THR A 251 -0.15 -0.13 -18.98
N LEU A 252 0.34 1.01 -19.45
CA LEU A 252 -0.44 2.04 -20.10
C LEU A 252 -0.15 2.09 -21.58
N GLU A 253 -1.18 1.87 -22.39
CA GLU A 253 -1.08 1.92 -23.85
C GLU A 253 -0.63 3.31 -24.33
N GLY A 254 0.34 3.35 -25.24
CA GLY A 254 0.80 4.57 -25.88
C GLY A 254 1.72 5.46 -25.02
N VAL A 255 1.97 5.16 -23.74
CA VAL A 255 2.90 5.97 -22.92
C VAL A 255 4.33 5.78 -23.40
N LYS A 256 4.94 6.86 -23.89
CA LYS A 256 6.38 6.91 -24.20
C LYS A 256 7.19 7.46 -23.04
N ARG A 257 6.72 8.54 -22.43
CA ARG A 257 7.45 9.28 -21.39
C ARG A 257 6.50 9.96 -20.43
N VAL A 258 6.88 9.99 -19.16
CA VAL A 258 6.25 10.76 -18.09
C VAL A 258 7.34 11.62 -17.47
N PHE A 259 7.09 12.92 -17.33
CA PHE A 259 8.08 13.90 -16.89
C PHE A 259 7.41 15.14 -16.29
N PHE A 260 8.14 15.89 -15.48
CA PHE A 260 7.74 17.22 -15.03
C PHE A 260 8.32 18.31 -15.94
N ASP A 261 7.52 19.35 -16.15
CA ASP A 261 7.89 20.55 -16.91
C ASP A 261 7.12 21.76 -16.37
N ASP A 262 7.36 22.94 -16.94
CA ASP A 262 6.77 24.23 -16.58
C ASP A 262 7.15 24.79 -15.20
N ASN A 263 6.70 26.03 -14.96
CA ASN A 263 6.78 26.71 -13.68
C ASN A 263 5.42 27.39 -13.38
N PRO A 264 4.62 26.87 -12.42
CA PRO A 264 4.94 25.81 -11.47
C PRO A 264 5.04 24.41 -12.11
N PRO A 265 5.76 23.45 -11.48
CA PRO A 265 5.92 22.11 -12.03
C PRO A 265 4.60 21.39 -12.28
N SER A 266 4.42 20.88 -13.51
CA SER A 266 3.28 20.12 -13.97
C SER A 266 3.72 18.77 -14.53
N LEU A 267 2.96 17.71 -14.20
CA LEU A 267 3.22 16.37 -14.72
C LEU A 267 2.67 16.25 -16.15
N LYS A 268 3.56 15.96 -17.10
CA LYS A 268 3.26 15.76 -18.52
C LYS A 268 3.50 14.32 -18.95
N ILE A 269 2.69 13.88 -19.92
CA ILE A 269 2.76 12.55 -20.50
C ILE A 269 2.90 12.71 -22.02
N VAL A 270 3.91 12.04 -22.59
CA VAL A 270 4.03 11.86 -24.03
C VAL A 270 3.29 10.59 -24.42
N LEU A 271 2.22 10.74 -25.19
CA LEU A 271 1.45 9.64 -25.76
C LEU A 271 1.74 9.49 -27.26
N SER A 272 1.85 8.24 -27.69
CA SER A 272 1.92 7.86 -29.10
C SER A 272 0.70 7.04 -29.45
N THR A 273 -0.14 7.58 -30.33
CA THR A 273 -1.25 6.88 -30.96
C THR A 273 -0.84 6.38 -32.34
N SER A 274 -1.34 5.22 -32.74
CA SER A 274 -1.02 4.57 -34.01
C SER A 274 -1.30 5.50 -35.20
N GLY A 275 -0.25 6.10 -35.78
CA GLY A 275 -0.33 6.93 -36.98
C GLY A 275 -0.33 8.44 -36.77
N ASP A 276 -0.35 8.93 -35.52
CA ASP A 276 -0.25 10.36 -35.21
C ASP A 276 1.12 10.74 -34.63
N ALA A 277 1.43 12.04 -34.71
CA ALA A 277 2.58 12.61 -34.01
C ALA A 277 2.43 12.48 -32.49
N ASP A 278 3.55 12.36 -31.79
CA ASP A 278 3.58 12.29 -30.33
C ASP A 278 2.90 13.52 -29.71
N GLN A 279 1.91 13.28 -28.85
CA GLN A 279 1.18 14.33 -28.15
C GLN A 279 1.69 14.46 -26.72
N VAL A 280 1.93 15.69 -26.29
CA VAL A 280 2.25 16.01 -24.90
C VAL A 280 0.97 16.47 -24.21
N LEU A 281 0.53 15.72 -23.21
CA LEU A 281 -0.70 16.00 -22.47
C LEU A 281 -0.41 16.25 -20.99
N GLU A 282 -1.16 17.17 -20.41
CA GLU A 282 -1.27 17.35 -18.96
C GLU A 282 -2.28 16.38 -18.35
N LEU A 283 -2.23 16.19 -17.02
CA LEU A 283 -3.18 15.36 -16.28
C LEU A 283 -4.65 15.73 -16.53
N SER A 284 -4.97 17.02 -16.62
CA SER A 284 -6.33 17.52 -16.83
C SER A 284 -6.91 17.15 -18.20
N GLN A 285 -6.04 16.90 -19.19
CA GLN A 285 -6.41 16.56 -20.56
C GLN A 285 -6.63 15.05 -20.78
N LEU A 286 -6.26 14.21 -19.80
CA LEU A 286 -6.48 12.78 -19.83
C LEU A 286 -7.92 12.42 -19.46
N SER A 287 -8.43 11.30 -19.99
CA SER A 287 -9.71 10.76 -19.54
C SER A 287 -9.63 10.33 -18.07
N ASP A 288 -10.75 10.43 -17.34
CA ASP A 288 -10.77 10.13 -15.90
C ASP A 288 -10.31 8.69 -15.59
N GLY A 289 -10.68 7.72 -16.44
CA GLY A 289 -10.21 6.35 -16.32
C GLY A 289 -8.70 6.22 -16.52
N TYR A 290 -8.17 6.86 -17.55
CA TYR A 290 -6.73 6.84 -17.88
C TYR A 290 -5.90 7.51 -16.78
N ARG A 291 -6.35 8.68 -16.30
CA ARG A 291 -5.71 9.43 -15.22
C ARG A 291 -5.66 8.64 -13.92
N ASN A 292 -6.74 7.95 -13.55
CA ASN A 292 -6.76 7.12 -12.35
C ASN A 292 -5.90 5.86 -12.47
N LEU A 293 -5.81 5.26 -13.66
CA LEU A 293 -4.91 4.13 -13.91
C LEU A 293 -3.45 4.57 -13.85
N LEU A 294 -3.12 5.70 -14.48
CA LEU A 294 -1.80 6.35 -14.40
C LEU A 294 -1.38 6.56 -12.95
N ALA A 295 -2.26 7.19 -12.15
CA ALA A 295 -1.99 7.48 -10.75
C ALA A 295 -1.77 6.22 -9.91
N LEU A 296 -2.56 5.16 -10.16
CA LEU A 296 -2.41 3.87 -9.48
C LEU A 296 -1.05 3.24 -9.79
N VAL A 297 -0.69 3.15 -11.07
CA VAL A 297 0.57 2.52 -11.50
C VAL A 297 1.77 3.33 -11.01
N MET A 298 1.72 4.66 -11.13
CA MET A 298 2.78 5.53 -10.64
C MET A 298 2.97 5.42 -9.12
N ASP A 299 1.88 5.43 -8.33
CA ASP A 299 1.97 5.29 -6.88
C ASP A 299 2.50 3.92 -6.47
N PHE A 300 1.99 2.84 -7.06
CA PHE A 300 2.43 1.50 -6.72
C PHE A 300 3.90 1.26 -7.11
N ALA A 301 4.30 1.74 -8.29
CA ALA A 301 5.69 1.69 -8.75
C ALA A 301 6.63 2.47 -7.84
N ARG A 302 6.24 3.67 -7.37
CA ARG A 302 6.98 4.41 -6.35
C ARG A 302 7.15 3.57 -5.08
N ARG A 303 6.08 2.95 -4.56
CA ARG A 303 6.16 2.17 -3.32
C ARG A 303 7.12 1.00 -3.46
N LEU A 304 7.10 0.31 -4.60
CA LEU A 304 8.07 -0.74 -4.93
C LEU A 304 9.49 -0.17 -4.99
N ALA A 305 9.70 0.92 -5.71
CA ALA A 305 11.00 1.61 -5.81
C ALA A 305 11.54 2.05 -4.44
N GLN A 306 10.70 2.58 -3.56
CA GLN A 306 11.12 2.96 -2.21
C GLN A 306 11.39 1.75 -1.32
N ALA A 307 10.58 0.70 -1.41
CA ALA A 307 10.81 -0.54 -0.66
C ALA A 307 12.08 -1.27 -1.12
N HIS A 308 12.46 -1.12 -2.39
CA HIS A 308 13.58 -1.78 -3.06
C HIS A 308 14.41 -0.76 -3.88
N PRO A 309 15.20 0.11 -3.22
CA PRO A 309 15.92 1.19 -3.89
C PRO A 309 17.15 0.76 -4.70
N ASN A 310 17.54 -0.52 -4.67
CA ASN A 310 18.71 -1.07 -5.36
C ASN A 310 18.31 -2.17 -6.34
#